data_AF-A0A9W4SB64-F1
#
_entry.id   AF-A0A9W4SB64-F1
#
_cell.length_a   1.000
_cell.length_b   1.000
_cell.length_c   1.000
_cell.angle_alpha   90.00
_cell.angle_beta   90.00
_cell.angle_gamma   90.00
#
_symmetry.space_group_name_H-M   'P 1'
#
loop_
_entity.id
_entity.type
_entity.pdbx_description
1 polymer ?
#
loop_
_entity_poly.entity_id
_entity_poly.type
_entity_poly.pdbx_seq_one_letter_code
_entity_poly.pdbx_strand_id
1 'polypeptide(L)'
;MTIDPSGKGTTGICLIIKKYRPEIIVYETTNYIHKRIPGTLTLLKLIGGIVGIKYTFDFVKQIDSIAVNQVKPFKDKLFTGREQLENLTCEAGRGKGWKYKQERISLHQLDALVIYHL
;
A
#
# COMPACT_ATOMS: atom_id res chain seq x y z
N MET A 1 7.83 -11.97 1.97
CA MET A 1 6.44 -11.51 2.22
C MET A 1 5.54 -12.14 1.18
N THR A 2 4.71 -13.12 1.54
CA THR A 2 3.82 -13.85 0.62
C THR A 2 2.38 -13.41 0.85
N ILE A 3 1.71 -12.97 -0.21
CA ILE A 3 0.28 -12.63 -0.20
C ILE A 3 -0.47 -13.79 -0.87
N ASP A 4 -1.46 -14.33 -0.17
CA ASP A 4 -2.32 -15.44 -0.59
C ASP A 4 -3.29 -14.99 -1.73
N PRO A 5 -3.31 -15.68 -2.89
CA PRO A 5 -4.11 -15.31 -4.05
C PRO A 5 -5.59 -15.75 -4.00
N SER A 6 -6.08 -16.37 -2.91
CA SER A 6 -7.39 -17.07 -2.87
C SER A 6 -8.65 -16.21 -2.70
N GLY A 7 -8.57 -14.88 -2.75
CA GLY A 7 -9.77 -14.01 -2.65
C GLY A 7 -10.30 -13.78 -1.22
N LYS A 8 -9.50 -14.07 -0.18
CA LYS A 8 -9.77 -13.76 1.25
C LYS A 8 -8.95 -12.56 1.77
N GLY A 9 -8.93 -11.45 1.02
CA GLY A 9 -8.01 -10.34 1.25
C GLY A 9 -8.02 -9.73 2.67
N THR A 10 -9.18 -9.71 3.34
CA THR A 10 -9.32 -9.14 4.70
C THR A 10 -8.76 -10.04 5.80
N THR A 11 -8.85 -11.36 5.66
CA THR A 11 -8.28 -12.32 6.63
C THR A 11 -6.77 -12.17 6.72
N GLY A 12 -6.09 -11.96 5.57
CA GLY A 12 -4.65 -11.70 5.55
C GLY A 12 -4.26 -10.41 6.27
N ILE A 13 -5.00 -9.31 6.01
CA ILE A 13 -4.75 -8.01 6.64
C ILE A 13 -4.93 -8.09 8.16
N CYS A 14 -6.00 -8.72 8.65
CA CYS A 14 -6.24 -8.88 10.08
C CYS A 14 -5.15 -9.69 10.78
N LEU A 15 -4.61 -10.73 10.14
CA LEU A 15 -3.49 -11.51 10.69
C LEU A 15 -2.22 -10.67 10.79
N ILE A 16 -1.92 -9.85 9.78
CA ILE A 16 -0.78 -8.93 9.79
C ILE A 16 -0.94 -7.89 10.90
N ILE A 17 -2.14 -7.31 11.06
CA ILE A 17 -2.42 -6.31 12.10
C ILE A 17 -2.30 -6.92 13.50
N LYS A 18 -2.82 -8.13 13.72
CA LYS A 18 -2.64 -8.86 14.98
C LYS A 18 -1.16 -9.10 15.30
N LYS A 19 -0.37 -9.44 14.29
CA LYS A 19 1.05 -9.75 14.45
C LYS A 19 1.89 -8.51 14.78
N TYR A 20 1.71 -7.42 14.02
CA TYR A 20 2.58 -6.24 14.14
C TYR A 20 2.02 -5.15 15.05
N ARG A 21 0.73 -5.24 15.40
CA ARG A 21 0.02 -4.30 16.28
C ARG A 21 0.28 -2.82 15.95
N PRO A 22 0.09 -2.37 14.69
CA PRO A 22 0.35 -0.98 14.33
C PRO A 22 -0.63 -0.04 15.05
N GLU A 23 -0.14 1.10 15.54
CA GLU A 23 -1.00 2.15 16.09
C GLU A 23 -1.62 3.01 14.98
N ILE A 24 -0.93 3.14 13.85
CA ILE A 24 -1.35 3.94 12.70
C ILE A 24 -1.37 3.06 11.45
N ILE A 25 -2.44 3.17 10.67
CA ILE A 25 -2.57 2.52 9.37
C ILE A 25 -2.74 3.60 8.32
N VAL A 26 -1.93 3.54 7.26
CA VAL A 26 -2.02 4.46 6.12
C VAL A 26 -2.30 3.65 4.87
N TYR A 27 -3.22 4.11 4.02
CA TYR A 27 -3.54 3.46 2.75
C TYR A 27 -3.74 4.48 1.62
N GLU A 28 -3.56 4.04 0.38
CA GLU A 28 -3.87 4.88 -0.78
C GLU A 28 -5.38 4.91 -1.05
N THR A 29 -5.91 6.09 -1.31
CA THR A 29 -7.27 6.29 -1.79
C THR A 29 -7.29 6.88 -3.20
N THR A 30 -8.38 6.61 -3.91
CA THR A 30 -8.55 6.99 -5.32
C THR A 30 -9.85 7.77 -5.48
N ASN A 31 -9.87 8.71 -6.41
CA ASN A 31 -11.08 9.52 -6.70
C ASN A 31 -12.07 8.80 -7.63
N TYR A 32 -12.16 7.45 -7.61
CA TYR A 32 -13.01 6.67 -8.54
C TYR A 32 -14.52 6.88 -8.35
N ILE A 33 -14.96 7.76 -7.44
CA ILE A 33 -16.37 7.98 -7.10
C ILE A 33 -17.20 8.44 -8.32
N HIS A 34 -16.58 8.99 -9.37
CA HIS A 34 -17.31 9.62 -10.47
C HIS A 34 -17.64 8.73 -11.69
N LYS A 35 -17.13 7.50 -11.77
CA LYS A 35 -17.51 6.54 -12.84
C LYS A 35 -17.71 5.15 -12.27
N ARG A 36 -18.91 4.58 -12.44
CA ARG A 36 -19.19 3.17 -12.09
C ARG A 36 -18.40 2.25 -13.03
N ILE A 37 -17.22 1.84 -12.59
CA ILE A 37 -16.35 0.90 -13.30
C ILE A 37 -16.47 -0.48 -12.62
N PRO A 38 -16.39 -1.60 -13.36
CA PRO A 38 -16.27 -2.93 -12.76
C PRO A 38 -15.21 -2.95 -11.64
N GLY A 39 -15.55 -3.50 -10.48
CA GLY A 39 -14.67 -3.57 -9.31
C GLY A 39 -14.82 -2.43 -8.28
N THR A 40 -15.59 -1.37 -8.57
CA THR A 40 -15.82 -0.25 -7.63
C THR A 40 -16.41 -0.73 -6.30
N LEU A 41 -17.40 -1.63 -6.33
CA LEU A 41 -18.01 -2.16 -5.10
C LEU A 41 -17.00 -2.94 -4.25
N THR A 42 -16.13 -3.73 -4.88
CA THR A 42 -15.08 -4.49 -4.19
C THR A 42 -14.08 -3.54 -3.54
N LEU A 43 -13.68 -2.48 -4.24
CA LEU A 43 -12.79 -1.45 -3.70
C LEU A 43 -13.43 -0.74 -2.50
N LEU A 44 -14.71 -0.33 -2.59
CA LEU A 44 -15.43 0.28 -1.48
C LEU A 44 -15.55 -0.66 -0.27
N LYS A 45 -15.78 -1.96 -0.50
CA LYS A 45 -15.78 -2.97 0.58
C LYS A 45 -14.41 -3.09 1.24
N LEU A 46 -13.33 -3.06 0.46
CA LEU A 46 -11.96 -3.09 1.00
C LEU A 46 -11.66 -1.83 1.82
N ILE A 47 -11.98 -0.65 1.30
CA ILE A 47 -11.80 0.62 2.02
C ILE A 47 -12.62 0.62 3.32
N GLY A 48 -13.88 0.21 3.26
CA GLY A 48 -14.72 0.08 4.45
C GLY A 48 -14.15 -0.92 5.46
N GLY A 49 -13.62 -2.05 4.97
CA GLY A 49 -12.91 -3.02 5.79
C GLY A 49 -11.68 -2.44 6.48
N ILE A 50 -10.88 -1.64 5.76
CA ILE A 50 -9.70 -0.96 6.33
C ILE A 50 -10.12 0.05 7.39
N VAL A 51 -11.03 0.96 7.07
CA VAL A 51 -11.52 1.98 8.02
C VAL A 51 -12.20 1.34 9.26
N GLY A 52 -12.79 0.15 9.09
CA GLY A 52 -13.38 -0.65 10.16
C GLY A 52 -12.39 -1.24 11.16
N ILE A 53 -11.10 -1.35 10.81
CA ILE A 53 -10.07 -2.00 11.64
C ILE A 53 -9.98 -1.38 13.04
N LYS A 54 -10.05 -0.05 13.15
CA LYS A 54 -9.95 0.64 14.45
C LYS A 54 -11.05 0.28 15.44
N TYR A 55 -12.18 -0.24 14.96
CA TYR A 55 -13.27 -0.73 15.80
C TYR A 55 -13.11 -2.22 16.17
N THR A 56 -12.20 -2.93 15.49
CA THR A 56 -11.89 -4.34 15.75
C THR A 56 -10.66 -4.48 16.66
N PHE A 57 -9.70 -3.57 16.54
CA PHE A 57 -8.43 -3.59 17.28
C PHE A 57 -8.24 -2.28 18.03
N ASP A 58 -8.31 -2.35 19.36
CA ASP A 58 -8.22 -1.22 20.29
C ASP A 58 -6.87 -0.48 20.25
N PHE A 59 -5.80 -1.16 19.84
CA PHE A 59 -4.46 -0.58 19.70
C PHE A 59 -4.32 0.26 18.42
N VAL A 60 -5.19 0.11 17.42
CA VAL A 60 -5.16 0.94 16.22
C VAL A 60 -5.84 2.26 16.54
N LYS A 61 -5.04 3.33 16.63
CA LYS A 61 -5.51 4.68 17.03
C LYS A 61 -5.91 5.52 15.83
N GLN A 62 -5.22 5.34 14.71
CA GLN A 62 -5.38 6.21 13.56
C GLN A 62 -5.41 5.42 12.25
N ILE A 63 -6.26 5.88 11.33
CA ILE A 63 -6.35 5.35 9.97
C ILE A 63 -6.42 6.54 9.02
N ASP A 64 -5.34 6.73 8.26
CA ASP A 64 -5.19 7.82 7.31
C ASP A 64 -5.22 7.32 5.87
N SER A 65 -5.59 8.22 4.96
CA SER A 65 -5.59 7.94 3.53
C SER A 65 -4.75 8.95 2.77
N ILE A 66 -3.90 8.49 1.87
CA ILE A 66 -3.16 9.33 0.95
C ILE A 66 -3.81 9.26 -0.42
N ALA A 67 -4.10 10.41 -1.01
CA ALA A 67 -4.72 10.44 -2.33
C ALA A 67 -3.70 10.05 -3.42
N VAL A 68 -4.13 9.24 -4.39
CA VAL A 68 -3.29 8.76 -5.51
C VAL A 68 -2.58 9.88 -6.30
N ASN A 69 -3.14 11.09 -6.31
CA ASN A 69 -2.52 12.25 -6.96
C ASN A 69 -1.30 12.79 -6.19
N GLN A 70 -1.09 12.40 -4.94
CA GLN A 70 0.12 12.68 -4.16
C GLN A 70 1.16 11.57 -4.35
N VAL A 71 0.71 10.32 -4.44
CA VAL A 71 1.56 9.14 -4.65
C VAL A 71 2.24 9.17 -6.03
N LYS A 72 1.47 9.45 -7.09
CA LYS A 72 1.98 9.41 -8.48
C LYS A 72 3.19 10.33 -8.72
N PRO A 73 3.15 11.64 -8.39
CA PRO A 73 4.29 12.52 -8.62
C PRO A 73 5.53 12.09 -7.85
N PHE A 74 5.38 11.63 -6.61
CA PHE A 74 6.50 11.14 -5.82
C PHE A 74 7.13 9.90 -6.46
N LYS A 75 6.29 8.96 -6.87
CA LYS A 75 6.72 7.74 -7.56
C LYS A 75 7.45 8.05 -8.88
N ASP A 76 6.96 9.01 -9.65
CA ASP A 76 7.62 9.47 -10.89
C ASP A 76 9.00 10.08 -10.62
N LYS A 77 9.15 10.84 -9.51
CA LYS A 77 10.47 11.34 -9.08
C LYS A 77 11.42 10.20 -8.69
N LEU A 78 10.93 9.14 -8.04
CA LEU A 78 11.74 7.95 -7.76
C LEU A 78 12.20 7.25 -9.03
N PHE A 79 11.32 7.05 -10.01
CA PHE A 79 11.67 6.42 -11.29
C PHE A 79 12.66 7.24 -12.11
N THR A 80 12.60 8.56 -12.00
CA THR A 80 13.53 9.48 -12.69
C THR A 80 14.81 9.75 -11.91
N GLY A 81 14.96 9.18 -10.70
CA GLY A 81 16.11 9.39 -9.82
C GLY A 81 16.19 10.79 -9.20
N ARG A 82 15.11 11.58 -9.28
CA ARG A 82 15.00 12.92 -8.69
C ARG A 82 14.70 12.89 -7.19
N GLU A 83 14.22 11.75 -6.70
CA GLU A 83 13.98 11.47 -5.29
C GLU A 83 14.65 10.13 -4.96
N GLN A 84 15.10 9.95 -3.72
CA GLN A 84 15.66 8.69 -3.25
C GLN A 84 15.06 8.34 -1.88
N LEU A 85 14.75 7.06 -1.69
CA LEU A 85 14.40 6.53 -0.38
C LEU A 85 15.57 5.70 0.14
N GLU A 86 15.83 5.82 1.44
CA GLU A 86 16.90 5.07 2.08
C GLU A 86 16.70 3.56 1.84
N ASN A 87 17.78 2.85 1.53
CA ASN A 87 17.77 1.42 1.27
C ASN A 87 16.92 0.96 0.06
N LEU A 88 16.38 1.88 -0.73
CA LEU A 88 15.65 1.58 -1.97
C LEU A 88 16.57 1.75 -3.18
N THR A 89 16.66 0.71 -4.01
CA THR A 89 17.45 0.74 -5.24
C THR A 89 16.63 0.16 -6.39
N CYS A 90 16.90 0.63 -7.61
CA CYS A 90 16.29 0.10 -8.82
C CYS A 90 17.40 -0.30 -9.80
N GLU A 91 17.42 -1.57 -10.18
CA GLU A 91 18.32 -2.06 -11.22
C GLU A 91 17.57 -2.17 -12.55
N ALA A 92 18.13 -1.60 -13.63
CA ALA A 92 17.52 -1.65 -14.97
C ALA A 92 17.96 -2.89 -15.77
N GLY A 93 17.00 -3.65 -16.30
CA GLY A 93 17.22 -4.78 -17.24
C GLY A 93 16.39 -6.04 -16.95
N ARG A 94 16.54 -7.08 -17.78
CA ARG A 94 15.79 -8.34 -17.67
C ARG A 94 16.18 -9.08 -16.39
N GLY A 95 15.18 -9.40 -15.54
CA GLY A 95 15.40 -10.04 -14.24
C GLY A 95 15.73 -9.06 -13.09
N LYS A 96 15.90 -7.77 -13.40
CA LYS A 96 16.15 -6.71 -12.43
C LYS A 96 14.83 -6.01 -12.02
N GLY A 97 14.90 -5.10 -11.05
CA GLY A 97 13.74 -4.40 -10.53
C GLY A 97 14.06 -3.66 -9.24
N TRP A 98 13.01 -3.32 -8.49
CA TRP A 98 13.12 -2.63 -7.21
C TRP A 98 13.61 -3.58 -6.11
N LYS A 99 14.55 -3.08 -5.30
CA LYS A 99 15.03 -3.75 -4.10
C LYS A 99 14.94 -2.79 -2.91
N TYR A 100 14.45 -3.28 -1.79
CA TYR A 100 14.47 -2.58 -0.50
C TYR A 100 15.26 -3.42 0.49
N LYS A 101 16.29 -2.84 1.13
CA LYS A 101 17.22 -3.57 2.00
C LYS A 101 17.78 -4.84 1.33
N GLN A 102 18.20 -4.69 0.07
CA GLN A 102 18.73 -5.77 -0.79
C GLN A 102 17.73 -6.87 -1.21
N GLU A 103 16.51 -6.89 -0.66
CA GLU A 103 15.46 -7.82 -1.06
C GLU A 103 14.64 -7.28 -2.22
N ARG A 104 14.36 -8.13 -3.21
CA ARG A 104 13.50 -7.77 -4.34
C ARG A 104 12.07 -7.53 -3.85
N ILE A 105 11.49 -6.40 -4.26
CA ILE A 105 10.11 -6.03 -3.96
C ILE A 105 9.25 -5.94 -5.22
N SER A 106 7.96 -6.20 -5.06
CA SER A 106 6.95 -5.97 -6.08
C SER A 106 6.61 -4.48 -6.21
N LEU A 107 5.93 -4.10 -7.30
CA LEU A 107 5.41 -2.73 -7.45
C LEU A 107 4.40 -2.36 -6.36
N HIS A 108 3.59 -3.30 -5.88
CA HIS A 108 2.65 -3.05 -4.78
C HIS A 108 3.36 -2.77 -3.45
N GLN A 109 4.48 -3.45 -3.20
CA GLN A 109 5.31 -3.15 -2.03
C GLN A 109 6.04 -1.82 -2.17
N LEU A 110 6.47 -1.46 -3.38
CA LEU A 110 6.99 -0.13 -3.65
C LEU A 110 5.93 0.94 -3.38
N ASP A 111 4.68 0.74 -3.81
CA ASP A 111 3.58 1.67 -3.53
C ASP A 111 3.37 1.83 -2.02
N ALA A 112 3.37 0.74 -1.26
CA ALA A 112 3.29 0.79 0.20
C ALA A 112 4.46 1.56 0.84
N LEU A 113 5.69 1.40 0.31
CA LEU A 113 6.84 2.17 0.77
C LEU A 113 6.70 3.66 0.45
N VAL A 114 6.22 4.02 -0.75
CA VAL A 114 5.97 5.42 -1.12
C VAL A 114 4.94 6.05 -0.19
N ILE A 115 3.82 5.36 0.04
CA ILE A 115 2.75 5.82 0.95
C ILE A 115 3.29 6.02 2.37
N TYR A 116 4.22 5.18 2.83
CA TYR A 116 4.82 5.30 4.16
C TYR A 116 5.73 6.55 4.32
N HIS A 117 6.29 7.07 3.22
CA HIS A 117 7.21 8.23 3.25
C HIS A 117 6.53 9.56 2.91
N LEU A 118 5.22 9.55 2.63
CA LEU A 118 4.40 10.73 2.41
C LEU A 118 3.65 11.09 3.69
#